data_AF-A0A2I0G071-F1
#
_entry.id   AF-A0A2I0G071-F1
#
_cell.length_a   1.000
_cell.length_b   1.000
_cell.length_c   1.000
_cell.angle_alpha   90.00
_cell.angle_beta   90.00
_cell.angle_gamma   90.00
#
_symmetry.space_group_name_H-M   'P 1'
#
loop_
_entity.id
_entity.type
_entity.pdbx_description
1 polymer ?
#
loop_
_entity_poly.entity_id
_entity_poly.type
_entity_poly.pdbx_seq_one_letter_code
_entity_poly.pdbx_strand_id
1 'polypeptide(L)'
;MMRPVNVLLFIMLAFHISVHAASDEVVSLRGFDIRLNKDIAGEIIVENRNENKVTRCRIKDWGNRLAKGGGLINLTSDNIGLIINPVSGYVPVDQLLQCSNGEIEISKIKYYDSDMAMLIDINFKEKIVLGLVVIDANLGQYQAIISKIDGVQNLINSDGFWGGVTAPLRSEDDYFSKGESEYLGKISPDGRYVAPNDMDCSLDSFPGVWDMKEKKKVVFENNGSLSVDEQCKMLFQMKNVD
;
A
#
# COMPACT_ATOMS: atom_id res chain seq x y z
N MET A 1 40.37 54.32 24.69
CA MET A 1 40.86 53.78 23.40
C MET A 1 40.17 52.45 23.16
N MET A 2 38.99 52.48 22.53
CA MET A 2 38.13 51.32 22.29
C MET A 2 38.62 50.56 21.05
N ARG A 3 38.78 49.25 21.16
CA ARG A 3 38.97 48.35 20.00
C ARG A 3 37.59 48.01 19.42
N PRO A 4 37.40 48.04 18.09
CA PRO A 4 36.14 47.64 17.49
C PRO A 4 35.99 46.12 17.51
N VAL A 5 34.83 45.65 17.95
CA VAL A 5 34.39 44.26 17.84
C VAL A 5 33.89 44.05 16.40
N ASN A 6 34.60 43.23 15.62
CA ASN A 6 34.11 42.76 14.33
C ASN A 6 32.97 41.77 14.58
N VAL A 7 31.73 42.23 14.46
CA VAL A 7 30.55 41.36 14.40
C VAL A 7 30.45 40.85 12.97
N LEU A 8 30.95 39.63 12.75
CA LEU A 8 30.75 38.92 11.49
C LEU A 8 29.30 38.40 11.46
N LEU A 9 28.45 39.08 10.71
CA LEU A 9 27.05 38.71 10.49
C LEU A 9 26.99 37.52 9.51
N PHE A 10 26.86 36.30 10.03
CA PHE A 10 26.56 35.13 9.21
C PHE A 10 25.09 35.21 8.76
N ILE A 11 24.87 35.60 7.50
CA ILE A 11 23.59 35.45 6.83
C ILE A 11 23.39 33.95 6.58
N MET A 12 22.62 33.30 7.46
CA MET A 12 22.12 31.94 7.23
C MET A 12 21.15 31.99 6.05
N LEU A 13 21.64 31.63 4.87
CA LEU A 13 20.84 31.37 3.69
C LEU A 13 19.93 30.18 4.02
N ALA A 14 18.66 30.46 4.35
CA ALA A 14 17.65 29.43 4.49
C ALA A 14 17.42 28.82 3.11
N PHE A 15 18.08 27.70 2.84
CA PHE A 15 17.67 26.82 1.75
C PHE A 15 16.26 26.34 2.08
N HIS A 16 15.27 26.94 1.43
CA HIS A 16 13.96 26.35 1.29
C HIS A 16 14.15 25.07 0.47
N ILE A 17 14.33 23.95 1.17
CA ILE A 17 14.17 22.63 0.58
C ILE A 17 12.67 22.53 0.27
N SER A 18 12.32 22.83 -0.98
CA SER A 18 11.01 22.53 -1.52
C SER A 18 10.85 21.01 -1.50
N VAL A 19 10.27 20.50 -0.41
CA VAL A 19 9.78 19.12 -0.35
C VAL A 19 8.83 18.96 -1.52
N HIS A 20 9.20 18.10 -2.46
CA HIS A 20 8.36 17.77 -3.61
C HIS A 20 7.05 17.21 -3.06
N ALA A 21 5.94 17.87 -3.42
CA ALA A 21 4.61 17.44 -3.07
C ALA A 21 4.40 16.00 -3.54
N ALA A 22 3.89 15.15 -2.65
CA ALA A 22 3.37 13.83 -3.03
C ALA A 22 2.45 14.01 -4.25
N SER A 23 2.73 13.26 -5.31
CA SER A 23 1.89 13.16 -6.51
C SER A 23 0.43 13.02 -6.09
N ASP A 24 -0.48 13.69 -6.79
CA ASP A 24 -1.92 13.45 -6.63
C ASP A 24 -2.20 11.99 -6.99
N GLU A 25 -2.22 11.09 -6.01
CA GLU A 25 -2.58 9.69 -6.26
C GLU A 25 -4.06 9.65 -6.63
N VAL A 26 -4.29 9.42 -7.92
CA VAL A 26 -5.62 9.29 -8.51
C VAL A 26 -5.77 7.85 -8.94
N VAL A 27 -6.83 7.21 -8.46
CA VAL A 27 -7.19 5.87 -8.90
C VAL A 27 -8.41 5.94 -9.79
N SER A 28 -8.31 5.38 -10.99
CA SER A 28 -9.40 5.35 -11.97
C SER A 28 -10.13 4.00 -11.96
N LEU A 29 -11.47 4.02 -11.87
CA LEU A 29 -12.30 2.82 -11.95
C LEU A 29 -13.68 3.13 -12.53
N ARG A 30 -14.14 2.32 -13.49
CA ARG A 30 -15.51 2.40 -14.07
C ARG A 30 -15.90 3.81 -14.56
N GLY A 31 -14.94 4.58 -15.08
CA GLY A 31 -15.17 5.96 -15.55
C GLY A 31 -15.13 7.02 -14.46
N PHE A 32 -14.80 6.65 -13.23
CA PHE A 32 -14.60 7.56 -12.10
C PHE A 32 -13.11 7.74 -11.81
N ASP A 33 -12.74 8.95 -11.40
CA ASP A 33 -11.44 9.26 -10.82
C ASP A 33 -11.62 9.55 -9.32
N ILE A 34 -10.84 8.84 -8.50
CA ILE A 34 -10.95 8.84 -7.05
C ILE A 34 -9.64 9.33 -6.47
N ARG A 35 -9.70 10.30 -5.55
CA ARG A 35 -8.52 10.84 -4.87
C ARG A 35 -8.86 11.32 -3.46
N LEU A 36 -7.87 11.33 -2.56
CA LEU A 36 -8.04 12.00 -1.27
C LEU A 36 -8.03 13.52 -1.45
N ASN A 37 -8.83 14.23 -0.65
CA ASN A 37 -8.77 15.68 -0.60
C ASN A 37 -7.56 16.11 0.24
N LYS A 38 -6.61 16.80 -0.40
CA LYS A 38 -5.39 17.32 0.24
C LYS A 38 -5.65 18.41 1.30
N ASP A 39 -6.73 19.16 1.14
CA ASP A 39 -7.08 20.30 2.01
C ASP A 39 -7.98 19.89 3.18
N ILE A 40 -8.76 18.82 3.02
CA ILE A 40 -9.77 18.38 3.99
C ILE A 40 -9.47 16.94 4.40
N ALA A 41 -8.94 16.78 5.61
CA ALA A 41 -8.62 15.46 6.16
C ALA A 41 -9.87 14.58 6.24
N GLY A 42 -9.75 13.35 5.73
CA GLY A 42 -10.83 12.37 5.74
C GLY A 42 -11.92 12.63 4.71
N GLU A 43 -11.67 13.45 3.68
CA GLU A 43 -12.58 13.59 2.54
C GLU A 43 -11.98 12.89 1.30
N ILE A 44 -12.82 12.15 0.58
CA ILE A 44 -12.52 11.55 -0.73
C ILE A 44 -13.29 12.31 -1.80
N ILE A 45 -12.60 12.66 -2.88
CA ILE A 45 -13.17 13.26 -4.08
C ILE A 45 -13.41 12.15 -5.11
N VAL A 46 -14.64 12.07 -5.61
CA VAL A 46 -15.07 11.13 -6.64
C VAL A 46 -15.57 11.93 -7.84
N GLU A 47 -14.86 11.84 -8.95
CA GLU A 47 -15.15 12.57 -10.17
C GLU A 47 -15.66 11.62 -11.26
N ASN A 48 -16.93 11.78 -11.66
CA ASN A 48 -17.52 11.05 -12.77
C ASN A 48 -17.14 11.74 -14.09
N ARG A 49 -16.26 11.13 -14.87
CA ARG A 49 -15.77 11.71 -16.14
C ARG A 49 -16.86 11.84 -17.20
N ASN A 50 -17.86 10.96 -17.18
CA ASN A 50 -18.94 10.94 -18.18
C ASN A 50 -19.97 12.04 -17.93
N GLU A 51 -20.21 12.36 -16.65
CA GLU A 51 -21.19 13.37 -16.24
C GLU A 51 -20.57 14.72 -15.89
N ASN A 52 -19.22 14.81 -15.89
CA ASN A 52 -18.47 15.94 -15.37
C ASN A 52 -18.93 16.36 -13.95
N LYS A 53 -19.23 15.37 -13.12
CA LYS A 53 -19.81 15.55 -11.78
C LYS A 53 -18.78 15.18 -10.72
N VAL A 54 -18.55 16.10 -9.79
CA VAL A 54 -17.67 15.89 -8.64
C VAL A 54 -18.51 15.69 -7.38
N THR A 55 -18.28 14.58 -6.68
CA THR A 55 -18.89 14.24 -5.40
C THR A 55 -17.81 14.21 -4.32
N ARG A 56 -18.14 14.72 -3.13
CA ARG A 56 -17.23 14.76 -1.97
C ARG A 56 -17.81 13.89 -0.86
N CYS A 57 -17.01 12.96 -0.36
CA CYS A 57 -17.42 11.95 0.59
C CYS A 57 -16.57 12.03 1.84
N ARG A 58 -17.20 12.31 2.97
CA ARG A 58 -16.51 12.36 4.26
C ARG A 58 -16.45 10.96 4.86
N ILE A 59 -15.28 10.55 5.30
CA ILE A 59 -15.11 9.32 6.05
C ILE A 59 -15.60 9.56 7.48
N LYS A 60 -16.59 8.77 7.91
CA LYS A 60 -17.11 8.81 9.28
C LYS A 60 -16.00 8.50 10.28
N ASP A 61 -16.04 9.19 11.42
CA ASP A 61 -15.13 8.97 12.56
C ASP A 61 -13.63 9.02 12.22
N TRP A 62 -13.25 9.83 11.23
CA TRP A 62 -11.84 10.04 10.86
C TRP A 62 -10.98 10.68 11.97
N GLY A 63 -11.62 11.24 13.01
CA GLY A 63 -11.04 12.18 13.99
C GLY A 63 -9.64 11.85 14.54
N ASN A 64 -8.76 12.87 14.54
CA ASN A 64 -7.39 12.94 15.06
C ASN A 64 -6.34 11.96 14.53
N ARG A 65 -6.56 11.37 13.35
CA ARG A 65 -5.48 10.65 12.64
C ARG A 65 -4.52 11.69 12.04
N LEU A 66 -3.24 11.59 12.40
CA LEU A 66 -2.13 12.54 12.16
C LEU A 66 -1.84 12.92 10.69
N ALA A 67 -2.69 12.56 9.73
CA ALA A 67 -2.49 12.85 8.31
C ALA A 67 -3.40 14.00 7.84
N LYS A 68 -2.79 15.12 7.46
CA LYS A 68 -3.45 16.14 6.63
C LYS A 68 -3.65 15.55 5.23
N GLY A 69 -4.86 15.11 4.88
CA GLY A 69 -5.41 14.97 3.51
C GLY A 69 -4.66 14.13 2.45
N GLY A 70 -3.37 13.83 2.63
CA GLY A 70 -2.51 13.02 1.77
C GLY A 70 -2.17 11.74 2.51
N GLY A 71 -2.90 10.69 2.14
CA GLY A 71 -2.55 9.29 2.42
C GLY A 71 -2.35 8.59 1.09
N LEU A 72 -2.03 7.29 1.14
CA LEU A 72 -1.98 6.47 -0.06
C LEU A 72 -3.31 5.75 -0.26
N ILE A 73 -3.86 5.76 -1.47
CA ILE A 73 -5.08 5.04 -1.81
C ILE A 73 -4.83 4.00 -2.88
N ASN A 74 -5.36 2.80 -2.66
CA ASN A 74 -5.16 1.69 -3.58
C ASN A 74 -6.45 0.88 -3.73
N LEU A 75 -6.77 0.48 -4.96
CA LEU A 75 -7.85 -0.49 -5.16
C LEU A 75 -7.38 -1.88 -4.73
N THR A 76 -8.31 -2.64 -4.17
CA THR A 76 -8.12 -4.08 -3.97
C THR A 76 -7.84 -4.76 -5.32
N SER A 77 -7.15 -5.89 -5.34
CA SER A 77 -6.73 -6.55 -6.59
C SER A 77 -7.89 -6.91 -7.52
N ASP A 78 -9.09 -7.07 -6.96
CA ASP A 78 -10.34 -7.34 -7.65
C ASP A 78 -11.27 -6.11 -7.78
N ASN A 79 -10.78 -4.91 -7.42
CA ASN A 79 -11.45 -3.62 -7.53
C ASN A 79 -12.79 -3.52 -6.77
N ILE A 80 -12.97 -4.29 -5.71
CA ILE A 80 -14.18 -4.28 -4.87
C ILE A 80 -14.09 -3.25 -3.75
N GLY A 81 -12.88 -2.96 -3.26
CA GLY A 81 -12.63 -1.99 -2.20
C GLY A 81 -11.56 -0.96 -2.58
N LEU A 82 -11.61 0.19 -1.91
CA LEU A 82 -10.54 1.18 -1.86
C LEU A 82 -9.87 1.11 -0.48
N ILE A 83 -8.60 0.73 -0.44
CA ILE A 83 -7.76 0.76 0.75
C ILE A 83 -7.22 2.17 0.93
N ILE A 84 -7.22 2.65 2.16
CA ILE A 84 -6.75 3.99 2.52
C ILE A 84 -5.65 3.84 3.57
N ASN A 85 -4.40 3.95 3.15
CA ASN A 85 -3.26 3.82 4.06
C ASN A 85 -3.03 5.11 4.87
N PRO A 86 -2.64 5.00 6.15
CA PRO A 86 -2.29 3.77 6.89
C PRO A 86 -3.46 3.13 7.66
N VAL A 87 -4.72 3.37 7.26
CA VAL A 87 -5.86 2.78 7.96
C VAL A 87 -5.93 1.28 7.65
N SER A 88 -5.98 0.45 8.69
CA SER A 88 -6.24 -0.99 8.56
C SER A 88 -7.72 -1.25 8.25
N GLY A 89 -8.13 -0.92 7.02
CA GLY A 89 -9.49 -1.08 6.52
C GLY A 89 -9.65 -0.59 5.07
N TYR A 90 -10.85 -0.73 4.54
CA TYR A 90 -11.19 -0.35 3.17
C TYR A 90 -12.57 0.29 3.08
N VAL A 91 -12.84 1.02 2.01
CA VAL A 91 -14.18 1.51 1.66
C VAL A 91 -14.69 0.68 0.48
N PRO A 92 -15.86 0.03 0.58
CA PRO A 92 -16.48 -0.62 -0.58
C PRO A 92 -16.66 0.37 -1.74
N VAL A 93 -16.26 -0.03 -2.95
CA VAL A 93 -16.33 0.86 -4.13
C VAL A 93 -17.77 1.30 -4.39
N ASP A 94 -18.75 0.42 -4.29
CA ASP A 94 -20.14 0.78 -4.57
C ASP A 94 -20.68 1.83 -3.57
N GLN A 95 -20.25 1.77 -2.31
CA GLN A 95 -20.56 2.79 -1.31
C GLN A 95 -19.90 4.12 -1.68
N LEU A 96 -18.63 4.08 -2.11
CA LEU A 96 -17.86 5.26 -2.49
C LEU A 96 -18.47 5.98 -3.70
N LEU A 97 -18.85 5.23 -4.75
CA LEU A 97 -19.42 5.79 -5.97
C LEU A 97 -20.82 6.38 -5.75
N GLN A 98 -21.59 5.81 -4.82
CA GLN A 98 -22.93 6.32 -4.46
C GLN A 98 -22.85 7.50 -3.49
N CYS A 99 -21.94 7.45 -2.52
CA CYS A 99 -21.71 8.48 -1.51
C CYS A 99 -23.01 9.02 -0.89
N SER A 100 -23.92 8.11 -0.53
CA SER A 100 -25.26 8.49 -0.10
C SER A 100 -25.18 9.30 1.20
N ASN A 101 -25.70 10.53 1.16
CA ASN A 101 -25.67 11.53 2.23
C ASN A 101 -24.29 12.18 2.50
N GLY A 102 -23.33 12.04 1.58
CA GLY A 102 -22.02 12.69 1.69
C GLY A 102 -21.07 12.04 2.70
N GLU A 103 -21.41 10.86 3.24
CA GLU A 103 -20.60 10.13 4.20
C GLU A 103 -20.35 8.69 3.77
N ILE A 104 -19.17 8.17 4.12
CA ILE A 104 -18.74 6.79 3.87
C ILE A 104 -18.09 6.21 5.13
N GLU A 105 -18.13 4.89 5.25
CA GLU A 105 -17.61 4.16 6.40
C GLU A 105 -16.45 3.27 5.98
N ILE A 106 -15.44 3.18 6.85
CA ILE A 106 -14.34 2.23 6.65
C ILE A 106 -14.78 0.87 7.18
N SER A 107 -14.88 -0.09 6.27
CA SER A 107 -15.06 -1.49 6.59
C SER A 107 -13.75 -2.09 7.09
N LYS A 108 -13.88 -2.98 8.08
CA LYS A 108 -12.76 -3.76 8.61
C LYS A 108 -12.94 -5.22 8.23
N ILE A 109 -11.83 -5.91 8.08
CA ILE A 109 -11.76 -7.36 7.95
C ILE A 109 -10.83 -7.91 9.02
N LYS A 110 -11.14 -9.10 9.52
CA LYS A 110 -10.22 -9.84 10.37
C LYS A 110 -9.35 -10.73 9.51
N TYR A 111 -8.09 -10.82 9.87
CA TYR A 111 -7.11 -11.72 9.28
C TYR A 111 -5.99 -11.97 10.30
N TYR A 112 -4.99 -12.77 9.94
CA TYR A 112 -3.94 -13.13 10.89
C TYR A 112 -3.25 -11.87 11.44
N ASP A 113 -3.21 -11.72 12.77
CA ASP A 113 -2.60 -10.60 13.48
C ASP A 113 -2.96 -9.19 12.94
N SER A 114 -4.22 -9.03 12.48
CA SER A 114 -4.72 -7.80 11.86
C SER A 114 -4.65 -6.55 12.73
N ASP A 115 -4.58 -6.70 14.06
CA ASP A 115 -4.44 -5.57 14.99
C ASP A 115 -3.03 -4.96 14.99
N MET A 116 -2.01 -5.74 14.58
CA MET A 116 -0.61 -5.30 14.49
C MET A 116 -0.20 -4.94 13.06
N ALA A 117 -1.03 -5.28 12.08
CA ALA A 117 -0.72 -5.14 10.67
C ALA A 117 -1.43 -3.94 10.04
N MET A 118 -0.72 -3.30 9.11
CA MET A 118 -1.27 -2.41 8.10
C MET A 118 -1.88 -3.25 6.98
N LEU A 119 -3.09 -2.92 6.54
CA LEU A 119 -3.72 -3.57 5.40
C LEU A 119 -3.11 -3.04 4.09
N ILE A 120 -2.60 -3.92 3.23
CA ILE A 120 -2.00 -3.53 1.95
C ILE A 120 -2.88 -3.88 0.76
N ASP A 121 -3.38 -5.11 0.70
CA ASP A 121 -4.26 -5.56 -0.39
C ASP A 121 -5.24 -6.63 0.08
N ILE A 122 -6.37 -6.74 -0.62
CA ILE A 122 -7.36 -7.80 -0.44
C ILE A 122 -7.70 -8.34 -1.83
N ASN A 123 -7.88 -9.64 -1.94
CA ASN A 123 -8.62 -10.25 -3.04
C ASN A 123 -9.82 -10.97 -2.42
N PHE A 124 -11.00 -10.36 -2.47
CA PHE A 124 -12.22 -10.90 -1.86
C PHE A 124 -12.68 -12.16 -2.58
N LYS A 125 -12.54 -12.22 -3.90
CA LYS A 125 -12.87 -13.40 -4.70
C LYS A 125 -12.08 -14.63 -4.24
N GLU A 126 -10.78 -14.48 -4.07
CA GLU A 126 -9.88 -15.56 -3.64
C GLU A 126 -9.75 -15.67 -2.10
N LYS A 127 -10.38 -14.74 -1.38
CA LYS A 127 -10.40 -14.59 0.07
C LYS A 127 -9.00 -14.47 0.68
N ILE A 128 -8.09 -13.75 0.03
CA ILE A 128 -6.71 -13.55 0.46
C ILE A 128 -6.54 -12.10 0.92
N VAL A 129 -5.76 -11.91 1.99
CA VAL A 129 -5.38 -10.61 2.54
C VAL A 129 -3.86 -10.53 2.60
N LEU A 130 -3.32 -9.41 2.16
CA LEU A 130 -1.95 -9.01 2.32
C LEU A 130 -1.89 -7.86 3.32
N GLY A 131 -1.08 -8.01 4.37
CA GLY A 131 -0.80 -6.97 5.32
C GLY A 131 0.68 -6.93 5.70
N LEU A 132 1.11 -5.83 6.32
CA LEU A 132 2.48 -5.63 6.80
C LEU A 132 2.48 -5.33 8.29
N VAL A 133 3.27 -6.09 9.04
CA VAL A 133 3.59 -5.79 10.43
C VAL A 133 4.81 -4.87 10.45
N VAL A 134 4.72 -3.79 11.22
CA VAL A 134 5.83 -2.84 11.41
C VAL A 134 6.76 -3.41 12.47
N ILE A 135 7.99 -3.76 12.08
CA ILE A 135 9.03 -4.25 13.01
C ILE A 135 9.75 -3.06 13.64
N ASP A 136 10.22 -2.13 12.80
CA ASP A 136 10.81 -0.87 13.24
C ASP A 136 10.38 0.25 12.28
N ALA A 137 9.59 1.21 12.80
CA ALA A 137 9.09 2.32 12.02
C ALA A 137 10.17 3.35 11.64
N ASN A 138 11.22 3.49 12.47
CA ASN A 138 12.32 4.43 12.22
C ASN A 138 13.23 3.92 11.09
N LEU A 139 13.44 2.61 11.04
CA LEU A 139 14.22 1.95 10.00
C LEU A 139 13.39 1.55 8.78
N GLY A 140 12.07 1.71 8.85
CA GLY A 140 11.16 1.28 7.78
C GLY A 140 11.24 -0.22 7.53
N GLN A 141 11.33 -1.02 8.60
CA GLN A 141 11.43 -2.47 8.55
C GLN A 141 10.06 -3.12 8.78
N TYR A 142 9.71 -4.04 7.89
CA TYR A 142 8.41 -4.71 7.87
C TYR A 142 8.56 -6.22 7.69
N GLN A 143 7.54 -6.95 8.13
CA GLN A 143 7.31 -8.34 7.79
C GLN A 143 5.91 -8.50 7.19
N ALA A 144 5.76 -9.48 6.29
CA ALA A 144 4.52 -9.69 5.56
C ALA A 144 3.59 -10.69 6.23
N ILE A 145 2.29 -10.41 6.17
CA ILE A 145 1.22 -11.37 6.44
C ILE A 145 0.48 -11.62 5.14
N ILE A 146 0.43 -12.89 4.72
CA ILE A 146 -0.50 -13.34 3.68
C ILE A 146 -1.44 -14.33 4.33
N SER A 147 -2.71 -14.01 4.46
CA SER A 147 -3.66 -14.88 5.17
C SER A 147 -5.00 -14.97 4.45
N LYS A 148 -5.81 -15.95 4.82
CA LYS A 148 -7.21 -15.95 4.41
C LYS A 148 -7.98 -14.88 5.20
N ILE A 149 -9.05 -14.33 4.62
CA ILE A 149 -10.04 -13.56 5.39
C ILE A 149 -10.55 -14.46 6.52
N ASP A 150 -10.60 -13.90 7.74
CA ASP A 150 -10.88 -14.58 9.00
C ASP A 150 -9.91 -15.72 9.36
N GLY A 151 -8.78 -15.81 8.66
CA GLY A 151 -7.71 -16.75 8.92
C GLY A 151 -6.94 -16.41 10.20
N VAL A 152 -6.39 -17.46 10.83
CA VAL A 152 -5.65 -17.36 12.11
C VAL A 152 -4.16 -17.70 11.96
N GLN A 153 -3.67 -17.79 10.73
CA GLN A 153 -2.27 -18.10 10.45
C GLN A 153 -1.81 -17.45 9.15
N ASN A 154 -0.51 -17.19 9.06
CA ASN A 154 0.15 -16.82 7.82
C ASN A 154 0.21 -18.04 6.87
N LEU A 155 -0.04 -17.82 5.58
CA LEU A 155 -0.04 -18.87 4.55
C LEU A 155 1.37 -19.22 4.10
N ILE A 156 2.30 -18.27 4.24
CA ILE A 156 3.73 -18.42 3.99
C ILE A 156 4.46 -18.38 5.33
N ASN A 157 5.38 -19.34 5.52
CA ASN A 157 6.21 -19.47 6.70
C ASN A 157 7.67 -19.53 6.23
N SER A 158 8.26 -18.35 6.02
CA SER A 158 9.61 -18.13 5.50
C SER A 158 10.14 -16.79 6.01
N ASP A 159 11.42 -16.52 5.80
CA ASP A 159 12.01 -15.21 6.09
C ASP A 159 11.29 -14.09 5.32
N GLY A 160 11.14 -12.93 5.96
CA GLY A 160 10.33 -11.81 5.53
C GLY A 160 8.84 -11.95 5.89
N PHE A 161 8.39 -13.08 6.45
CA PHE A 161 6.99 -13.32 6.80
C PHE A 161 6.76 -13.43 8.31
N TRP A 162 5.78 -12.67 8.77
CA TRP A 162 5.42 -12.55 10.18
C TRP A 162 5.02 -13.90 10.77
N GLY A 163 5.73 -14.31 11.82
CA GLY A 163 5.51 -15.55 12.55
C GLY A 163 4.66 -15.42 13.81
N GLY A 164 4.29 -14.19 14.21
CA GLY A 164 3.65 -13.90 15.50
C GLY A 164 4.62 -13.27 16.51
N VAL A 165 4.09 -12.60 17.54
CA VAL A 165 4.88 -11.81 18.52
C VAL A 165 5.93 -12.66 19.25
N THR A 166 5.60 -13.91 19.51
CA THR A 166 6.46 -14.84 20.26
C THR A 166 7.38 -15.66 19.36
N ALA A 167 7.27 -15.50 18.04
CA ALA A 167 8.15 -16.21 17.12
C ALA A 167 9.53 -15.55 17.14
N PRO A 168 10.62 -16.34 17.27
CA PRO A 168 11.96 -15.79 17.10
C PRO A 168 12.13 -15.31 15.65
N LEU A 169 12.93 -14.26 15.46
CA LEU A 169 13.42 -13.91 14.13
C LEU A 169 14.18 -15.12 13.56
N ARG A 170 13.93 -15.42 12.28
CA ARG A 170 14.56 -16.57 11.61
C ARG A 170 16.00 -16.27 11.19
N SER A 171 16.27 -15.00 10.89
CA SER A 171 17.59 -14.48 10.50
C SER A 171 17.72 -13.00 10.89
N GLU A 172 18.95 -12.47 10.84
CA GLU A 172 19.20 -11.04 11.11
C GLU A 172 18.52 -10.12 10.08
N ASP A 173 18.27 -10.64 8.87
CA ASP A 173 17.64 -9.91 7.75
C ASP A 173 16.20 -10.39 7.49
N ASP A 174 15.49 -10.86 8.52
CA ASP A 174 14.09 -11.34 8.43
C ASP A 174 13.08 -10.17 8.26
N TYR A 175 13.48 -9.06 7.63
CA TYR A 175 12.66 -7.86 7.40
C TYR A 175 13.00 -7.18 6.08
N PHE A 176 12.06 -6.39 5.56
CA PHE A 176 12.22 -5.66 4.30
C PHE A 176 11.66 -4.24 4.40
N SER A 177 12.05 -3.37 3.47
CA SER A 177 11.44 -2.04 3.27
C SER A 177 10.22 -2.15 2.36
N LYS A 178 9.24 -1.24 2.48
CA LYS A 178 7.99 -1.29 1.68
C LYS A 178 8.19 -1.20 0.16
N GLY A 179 9.42 -0.96 -0.31
CA GLY A 179 9.73 -0.71 -1.71
C GLY A 179 9.53 0.75 -2.11
N GLU A 180 9.85 1.04 -3.37
CA GLU A 180 9.72 2.37 -3.98
C GLU A 180 8.60 2.44 -5.03
N SER A 181 7.95 1.32 -5.36
CA SER A 181 6.89 1.28 -6.36
C SER A 181 5.61 1.96 -5.90
N GLU A 182 4.74 2.24 -6.88
CA GLU A 182 3.40 2.82 -6.67
C GLU A 182 2.53 1.99 -5.70
N TYR A 183 2.82 0.69 -5.58
CA TYR A 183 2.11 -0.21 -4.69
C TYR A 183 2.99 -0.58 -3.50
N LEU A 184 2.45 -0.48 -2.28
CA LEU A 184 3.11 -0.97 -1.05
C LEU A 184 3.17 -2.52 -0.96
N GLY A 185 2.82 -3.21 -2.05
CA GLY A 185 2.51 -4.63 -2.16
C GLY A 185 1.20 -4.87 -2.91
N LYS A 186 1.05 -6.06 -3.50
CA LYS A 186 -0.10 -6.41 -4.34
C LYS A 186 -0.38 -7.92 -4.34
N ILE A 187 -1.66 -8.29 -4.42
CA ILE A 187 -2.09 -9.64 -4.78
C ILE A 187 -2.47 -9.63 -6.27
N SER A 188 -2.10 -10.66 -7.01
CA SER A 188 -2.53 -10.81 -8.41
C SER A 188 -4.06 -10.99 -8.51
N PRO A 189 -4.69 -10.60 -9.64
CA PRO A 189 -6.14 -10.71 -9.81
C PRO A 189 -6.70 -12.14 -9.63
N ASP A 190 -5.92 -13.17 -9.99
CA ASP A 190 -6.27 -14.58 -9.81
C ASP A 190 -5.84 -15.15 -8.44
N GLY A 191 -5.24 -14.32 -7.58
CA GLY A 191 -4.76 -14.68 -6.24
C GLY A 191 -3.59 -15.66 -6.21
N ARG A 192 -3.02 -16.02 -7.37
CA ARG A 192 -1.93 -17.00 -7.44
C ARG A 192 -0.61 -16.42 -6.98
N TYR A 193 -0.34 -15.16 -7.28
CA TYR A 193 0.90 -14.47 -6.95
C TYR A 193 0.68 -13.33 -5.96
N VAL A 194 1.65 -13.12 -5.07
CA VAL A 194 1.66 -12.01 -4.11
C VAL A 194 3.04 -11.36 -4.07
N ALA A 195 3.07 -10.04 -4.14
CA ALA A 195 4.26 -9.21 -3.91
C ALA A 195 4.06 -8.46 -2.57
N PRO A 196 4.81 -8.78 -1.51
CA PRO A 196 4.68 -8.08 -0.24
C PRO A 196 5.22 -6.64 -0.24
N ASN A 197 6.06 -6.31 -1.22
CA ASN A 197 6.62 -4.99 -1.52
C ASN A 197 6.62 -4.79 -3.04
N ASP A 198 7.72 -4.30 -3.61
CA ASP A 198 7.91 -4.18 -5.05
C ASP A 198 7.70 -5.53 -5.77
N MET A 199 7.13 -5.45 -6.97
CA MET A 199 6.97 -6.62 -7.86
C MET A 199 8.33 -7.00 -8.48
N ASP A 200 9.22 -7.54 -7.65
CA ASP A 200 10.55 -7.95 -8.05
C ASP A 200 10.68 -9.48 -8.08
N CYS A 201 11.03 -9.99 -9.26
CA CYS A 201 11.28 -11.40 -9.53
C CYS A 201 12.77 -11.68 -9.82
N SER A 202 13.66 -10.75 -9.48
CA SER A 202 15.11 -10.93 -9.51
C SER A 202 15.56 -12.02 -8.54
N LEU A 203 16.77 -12.55 -8.74
CA LEU A 203 17.32 -13.58 -7.86
C LEU A 203 17.53 -13.06 -6.43
N ASP A 204 17.97 -11.82 -6.31
CA ASP A 204 18.32 -11.10 -5.08
C ASP A 204 17.12 -10.37 -4.43
N SER A 205 15.95 -10.39 -5.07
CA SER A 205 14.70 -9.86 -4.50
C SER A 205 14.42 -10.39 -3.09
N PHE A 206 13.99 -9.51 -2.19
CA PHE A 206 13.55 -9.89 -0.85
C PHE A 206 12.36 -9.04 -0.37
N PRO A 207 11.28 -9.67 0.13
CA PRO A 207 10.99 -11.11 0.07
C PRO A 207 10.66 -11.59 -1.35
N GLY A 208 10.52 -10.66 -2.31
CA GLY A 208 10.20 -10.91 -3.72
C GLY A 208 8.75 -11.35 -3.94
N VAL A 209 8.43 -11.71 -5.17
CA VAL A 209 7.11 -12.27 -5.53
C VAL A 209 7.00 -13.74 -5.13
N TRP A 210 5.84 -14.16 -4.62
CA TRP A 210 5.57 -15.54 -4.21
C TRP A 210 4.43 -16.17 -5.01
N ASP A 211 4.62 -17.41 -5.48
CA ASP A 211 3.52 -18.26 -5.97
C ASP A 211 2.86 -18.91 -4.75
N MET A 212 1.61 -18.54 -4.48
CA MET A 212 0.81 -18.97 -3.33
C MET A 212 0.40 -20.44 -3.40
N LYS A 213 0.36 -21.02 -4.61
CA LYS A 213 0.05 -22.44 -4.80
C LYS A 213 1.28 -23.29 -4.50
N GLU A 214 2.42 -22.91 -5.05
CA GLU A 214 3.68 -23.64 -4.88
C GLU A 214 4.41 -23.30 -3.58
N LYS A 215 4.01 -22.19 -2.92
CA LYS A 215 4.62 -21.62 -1.72
C LYS A 215 6.12 -21.39 -1.87
N LYS A 216 6.51 -20.75 -2.98
CA LYS A 216 7.89 -20.47 -3.32
C LYS A 216 8.04 -19.07 -3.90
N LYS A 217 9.21 -18.46 -3.66
CA LYS A 217 9.62 -17.24 -4.34
C LYS A 217 9.71 -17.50 -5.85
N VAL A 218 9.10 -16.62 -6.63
CA VAL A 218 9.18 -16.60 -8.08
C VAL A 218 10.46 -15.87 -8.46
N VAL A 219 11.29 -16.53 -9.26
CA VAL A 219 12.50 -15.94 -9.83
C VAL A 219 12.45 -16.15 -11.33
N PHE A 220 12.67 -15.08 -12.09
CA PHE A 220 12.83 -15.15 -13.53
C PHE A 220 14.28 -14.89 -13.92
N GLU A 221 14.73 -15.63 -14.93
CA GLU A 221 15.98 -15.33 -15.61
C GLU A 221 15.69 -14.46 -16.84
N ASN A 222 16.65 -13.61 -17.20
CA ASN A 222 16.55 -12.85 -18.43
C ASN A 222 16.69 -13.80 -19.63
N ASN A 223 15.59 -14.00 -20.36
CA ASN A 223 15.53 -14.87 -21.54
C ASN A 223 15.65 -14.08 -22.86
N GLY A 224 15.94 -12.78 -22.80
CA GLY A 224 16.15 -11.90 -23.95
C GLY A 224 14.89 -11.44 -24.68
N SER A 225 13.71 -12.02 -24.39
CA SER A 225 12.44 -11.61 -25.03
C SER A 225 11.73 -10.51 -24.23
N LEU A 226 11.78 -10.61 -22.90
CA LEU A 226 11.26 -9.62 -21.96
C LEU A 226 12.25 -9.49 -20.80
N SER A 227 12.40 -8.27 -20.27
CA SER A 227 13.13 -8.05 -19.03
C SER A 227 12.47 -8.79 -17.86
N VAL A 228 13.23 -9.05 -16.80
CA VAL A 228 12.70 -9.69 -15.57
C VAL A 228 11.54 -8.88 -14.98
N ASP A 229 11.66 -7.55 -14.97
CA ASP A 229 10.61 -6.63 -14.51
C ASP A 229 9.32 -6.77 -15.32
N GLU A 230 9.40 -6.81 -16.65
CA GLU A 230 8.23 -7.01 -17.52
C GLU A 230 7.57 -8.37 -17.27
N GLN A 231 8.36 -9.45 -17.19
CA GLN A 231 7.85 -10.78 -16.88
C GLN A 231 7.17 -10.81 -15.51
N CYS A 232 7.74 -10.14 -14.51
CA CYS A 232 7.19 -10.07 -13.17
C CYS A 232 5.86 -9.32 -13.14
N LYS A 233 5.78 -8.14 -13.76
CA LYS A 233 4.56 -7.33 -13.86
C LYS A 233 3.42 -8.06 -14.56
N MET A 234 3.71 -8.90 -15.55
CA MET A 234 2.69 -9.71 -16.24
C MET A 234 1.93 -10.67 -15.30
N LEU A 235 2.53 -11.08 -14.17
CA LEU A 235 1.85 -11.92 -13.17
C LEU A 235 0.68 -11.21 -12.47
N PHE A 236 0.67 -9.88 -12.48
CA PHE A 236 -0.32 -9.05 -11.78
C PHE A 236 -1.32 -8.40 -12.73
N GLN A 237 -1.19 -8.65 -14.04
CA GLN A 237 -2.14 -8.18 -15.03
C GLN A 237 -3.34 -9.13 -15.13
N MET A 238 -4.53 -8.57 -15.32
CA MET A 238 -5.69 -9.40 -15.67
C MET A 238 -5.42 -10.06 -17.02
N LYS A 239 -5.46 -11.39 -17.07
CA LYS A 239 -5.57 -12.08 -18.35
C LYS A 239 -6.96 -11.79 -18.88
N ASN A 240 -7.04 -11.01 -19.97
CA ASN A 240 -8.25 -10.99 -20.77
C ASN A 240 -8.49 -12.42 -21.23
N VAL A 241 -9.48 -13.06 -20.63
CA VAL A 241 -9.99 -14.33 -21.14
C VAL A 241 -10.95 -13.91 -22.25
N ASP A 242 -10.50 -14.07 -23.49
CA ASP A 242 -11.35 -13.98 -24.68
C ASP A 242 -12.49 -15.01 -24.64
#